data_AF-A0A2S5VRA9-F1
#
_entry.id   AF-A0A2S5VRA9-F1
#
_cell.length_a   1.000
_cell.length_b   1.000
_cell.length_c   1.000
_cell.angle_alpha   90.00
_cell.angle_beta   90.00
_cell.angle_gamma   90.00
#
_symmetry.space_group_name_H-M   'P 1'
#
loop_
_entity.id
_entity.type
_entity.pdbx_description
1 polymer ?
#
loop_
_entity_poly.entity_id
_entity_poly.type
_entity_poly.pdbx_seq_one_letter_code
_entity_poly.pdbx_strand_id
1 'polypeptide(L)'
;MWSKQSGDATGAISPAPEHPHAHPVRGAWLVRVGDGPALGWVLRHRADLADPFTYEVYACGLGPDGLRVWITRRDSLNAAVAWVLQHDEEMLAFGRRLRADPGQPAGRDADAGSPDADAAAPGSGDGGVEAGRDAGQRFR
;
A
#
# COMPACT_ATOMS: atom_id res chain seq x y z
N MET A 1 21.18 14.16 -51.74
CA MET A 1 19.87 13.69 -51.25
C MET A 1 20.12 12.66 -50.17
N TRP A 2 19.93 13.03 -48.91
CA TRP A 2 20.05 12.12 -47.77
C TRP A 2 18.65 11.62 -47.43
N SER A 3 18.39 10.32 -47.64
CA SER A 3 17.16 9.68 -47.18
C SER A 3 17.25 9.45 -45.67
N LYS A 4 16.47 10.20 -44.89
CA LYS A 4 16.17 9.81 -43.51
C LYS A 4 15.16 8.67 -43.57
N GLN A 5 15.66 7.45 -43.57
CA GLN A 5 14.85 6.29 -43.21
C GLN A 5 14.68 6.36 -41.68
N SER A 6 13.68 7.14 -41.24
CA SER A 6 13.22 7.08 -39.86
C SER A 6 12.67 5.69 -39.65
N GLY A 7 13.45 4.83 -39.00
CA GLY A 7 13.00 3.52 -38.57
C GLY A 7 11.74 3.71 -37.74
N ASP A 8 10.63 3.19 -38.26
CA ASP A 8 9.38 3.06 -37.54
C ASP A 8 9.57 2.00 -36.45
N ALA A 9 10.28 2.38 -35.39
CA ALA A 9 10.31 1.63 -34.14
C ALA A 9 9.06 2.01 -33.35
N THR A 10 7.88 1.86 -33.94
CA THR A 10 6.65 1.67 -33.17
C THR A 10 6.77 0.28 -32.56
N GLY A 11 7.60 0.14 -31.53
CA GLY A 11 7.64 -1.03 -30.67
C GLY A 11 6.25 -1.14 -30.06
N ALA A 12 5.40 -1.97 -30.67
CA ALA A 12 4.03 -2.13 -30.24
C ALA A 12 4.03 -2.49 -28.76
N ILE A 13 3.63 -1.52 -27.92
CA ILE A 13 3.46 -1.74 -26.49
C ILE A 13 2.27 -2.69 -26.40
N SER A 14 2.53 -3.98 -26.15
CA SER A 14 1.44 -4.93 -25.98
C SER A 14 0.54 -4.42 -24.86
N PRO A 15 -0.79 -4.38 -25.07
CA PRO A 15 -1.71 -3.90 -24.05
C PRO A 15 -1.50 -4.69 -22.76
N ALA A 16 -1.65 -4.01 -21.62
CA ALA A 16 -1.56 -4.63 -20.32
C ALA A 16 -2.65 -5.72 -20.21
N PRO A 17 -2.30 -6.96 -19.82
CA PRO A 17 -3.32 -7.98 -19.60
C PRO A 17 -4.33 -7.55 -18.53
N GLU A 18 -5.60 -7.82 -18.77
CA GLU A 18 -6.70 -7.56 -17.83
C GLU A 18 -7.02 -8.82 -17.02
N HIS A 19 -7.43 -8.65 -15.76
CA HIS A 19 -7.86 -9.75 -14.90
C HIS A 19 -8.83 -9.22 -13.83
N PRO A 20 -9.93 -9.94 -13.50
CA PRO A 20 -10.96 -9.44 -12.57
C PRO A 20 -10.44 -9.11 -11.16
N HIS A 21 -9.38 -9.81 -10.72
CA HIS A 21 -8.74 -9.61 -9.42
C HIS A 21 -7.42 -8.84 -9.48
N ALA A 22 -7.00 -8.33 -10.64
CA ALA A 22 -5.74 -7.62 -10.78
C ALA A 22 -6.00 -6.21 -11.33
N HIS A 23 -5.92 -5.22 -10.45
CA HIS A 23 -6.24 -3.84 -10.76
C HIS A 23 -4.97 -3.10 -11.20
N PRO A 24 -4.90 -2.54 -12.43
CA PRO A 24 -3.70 -1.86 -12.90
C PRO A 24 -3.45 -0.57 -12.11
N VAL A 25 -2.23 -0.42 -11.59
CA VAL A 25 -1.75 0.75 -10.84
C VAL A 25 -0.32 1.05 -11.28
N ARG A 26 -0.14 2.14 -12.04
CA ARG A 26 1.16 2.69 -12.47
C ARG A 26 2.18 1.64 -12.95
N GLY A 27 1.77 0.76 -13.87
CA GLY A 27 2.67 -0.24 -14.48
C GLY A 27 2.82 -1.56 -13.69
N ALA A 28 2.10 -1.71 -12.58
CA ALA A 28 1.92 -2.96 -11.85
C ALA A 28 0.43 -3.30 -11.74
N TRP A 29 0.11 -4.47 -11.19
CA TRP A 29 -1.24 -4.82 -10.78
C TRP A 29 -1.29 -4.99 -9.27
N LEU A 30 -2.29 -4.38 -8.63
CA LEU A 30 -2.66 -4.69 -7.26
C LEU A 30 -3.67 -5.83 -7.29
N VAL A 31 -3.38 -6.92 -6.57
CA VAL A 31 -4.29 -8.07 -6.49
C VAL A 31 -5.26 -7.90 -5.33
N ARG A 32 -6.55 -8.01 -5.62
CA ARG A 32 -7.65 -7.86 -4.66
C ARG A 32 -8.89 -8.62 -5.14
N VAL A 33 -9.68 -9.15 -4.20
CA VAL A 33 -11.00 -9.72 -4.48
C VAL A 33 -12.09 -8.74 -4.06
N GLY A 34 -12.92 -8.31 -5.01
CA GLY A 34 -13.98 -7.32 -4.78
C GLY A 34 -13.42 -6.04 -4.14
N ASP A 35 -14.10 -5.56 -3.09
CA ASP A 35 -13.66 -4.39 -2.32
C ASP A 35 -12.71 -4.71 -1.15
N GLY A 36 -12.32 -5.99 -0.98
CA GLY A 36 -11.53 -6.47 0.16
C GLY A 36 -10.10 -5.89 0.27
N PRO A 37 -9.30 -6.39 1.25
CA PRO A 37 -7.93 -5.94 1.40
C PRO A 37 -7.08 -6.31 0.18
N ALA A 38 -6.03 -5.53 -0.07
CA ALA A 38 -5.04 -5.92 -1.06
C ALA A 38 -4.26 -7.15 -0.57
N LEU A 39 -4.07 -8.12 -1.46
CA LEU A 39 -3.38 -9.36 -1.18
C LEU A 39 -1.91 -9.31 -1.59
N GLY A 40 -1.58 -8.56 -2.64
CA GLY A 40 -0.22 -8.41 -3.10
C GLY A 40 -0.12 -7.57 -4.37
N TRP A 41 1.09 -7.47 -4.90
CA TRP A 41 1.39 -6.83 -6.17
C TRP A 41 1.89 -7.84 -7.18
N VAL A 42 1.56 -7.63 -8.44
CA VAL A 42 2.18 -8.33 -9.56
C VAL A 42 2.88 -7.31 -10.46
N LEU A 43 4.15 -7.55 -10.75
CA LEU A 43 4.94 -6.75 -11.68
C LEU A 43 5.31 -7.61 -12.88
N ARG A 44 5.18 -7.03 -14.08
CA ARG A 44 5.65 -7.66 -15.30
C ARG A 44 7.14 -7.36 -15.47
N HIS A 45 7.93 -8.40 -15.67
CA HIS A 45 9.38 -8.33 -15.77
C HIS A 45 9.89 -9.11 -16.99
N ARG A 46 10.93 -8.59 -17.64
CA ARG A 46 11.77 -9.33 -18.59
C ARG A 46 13.19 -8.80 -18.44
N ALA A 47 14.19 -9.68 -18.51
CA ALA A 47 15.58 -9.27 -18.38
C ALA A 47 16.05 -8.59 -19.68
N ASP A 48 15.74 -9.21 -20.82
CA ASP A 48 16.02 -8.66 -22.14
C ASP A 48 14.77 -8.45 -23.00
N LEU A 49 14.89 -7.62 -24.04
CA LEU A 49 13.79 -7.34 -24.98
C LEU A 49 13.31 -8.59 -25.72
N ALA A 50 14.22 -9.54 -25.96
CA ALA A 50 13.95 -10.81 -26.64
C ALA A 50 13.32 -11.86 -25.72
N ASP A 51 13.41 -11.69 -24.40
CA ASP A 51 12.89 -12.66 -23.45
C ASP A 51 11.35 -12.59 -23.35
N PRO A 52 10.70 -13.73 -23.09
CA PRO A 52 9.30 -13.72 -22.71
C PRO A 52 9.13 -12.98 -21.39
N PHE A 53 7.98 -12.34 -21.24
CA PHE A 53 7.63 -11.70 -19.98
C PHE A 53 7.34 -12.74 -18.90
N THR A 54 7.77 -12.42 -17.70
CA THR A 54 7.46 -13.10 -16.45
C THR A 54 6.70 -12.15 -15.54
N TYR A 55 6.03 -12.70 -14.54
CA TYR A 55 5.17 -11.98 -13.62
C TYR A 55 5.60 -12.30 -12.19
N GLU A 56 6.12 -11.29 -11.52
CA GLU A 56 6.68 -11.40 -10.18
C GLU A 56 5.65 -10.93 -9.16
N VAL A 57 5.45 -11.75 -8.13
CA VAL A 57 4.54 -11.49 -7.02
C VAL A 57 5.33 -10.88 -5.88
N TYR A 58 4.78 -9.80 -5.31
CA TYR A 58 5.31 -9.10 -4.15
C TYR A 58 4.23 -8.98 -3.06
N ALA A 59 4.66 -8.94 -1.80
CA ALA A 59 3.76 -8.73 -0.67
C ALA A 59 3.15 -7.32 -0.65
N CYS A 60 2.02 -7.19 0.05
CA CYS A 60 1.48 -5.87 0.42
C CYS A 60 2.26 -5.29 1.60
N GLY A 61 3.09 -4.28 1.31
CA GLY A 61 3.90 -3.57 2.30
C GLY A 61 5.37 -3.49 1.91
N LEU A 62 6.13 -2.79 2.73
CA LEU A 62 7.56 -2.57 2.57
C LEU A 62 8.35 -3.29 3.66
N GLY A 63 9.46 -3.90 3.24
CA GLY A 63 10.45 -4.49 4.14
C GLY A 63 11.25 -3.40 4.91
N PRO A 64 12.20 -3.83 5.76
CA PRO A 64 13.05 -2.92 6.52
C PRO A 64 13.91 -1.98 5.66
N ASP A 65 14.19 -2.39 4.42
CA ASP A 65 14.90 -1.63 3.39
C ASP A 65 14.02 -0.58 2.69
N GLY A 66 12.72 -0.54 3.01
CA GLY A 66 11.76 0.34 2.34
C GLY A 66 11.35 -0.14 0.95
N LEU A 67 11.68 -1.38 0.57
CA LEU A 67 11.31 -1.97 -0.72
C LEU A 67 10.18 -2.99 -0.56
N ARG A 68 9.44 -3.21 -1.64
CA ARG A 68 8.44 -4.29 -1.68
C ARG A 68 9.15 -5.63 -1.58
N VAL A 69 8.59 -6.54 -0.79
CA VAL A 69 9.18 -7.87 -0.57
C VAL A 69 8.77 -8.81 -1.71
N TRP A 70 9.76 -9.29 -2.47
CA TRP A 70 9.57 -10.31 -3.51
C TRP A 70 9.18 -11.66 -2.91
N ILE A 71 8.24 -12.36 -3.54
CA ILE A 71 7.70 -13.64 -3.06
C ILE A 71 7.97 -14.77 -4.05
N THR A 72 7.53 -14.61 -5.30
CA THR A 72 7.64 -15.66 -6.30
C THR A 72 7.54 -15.11 -7.72
N ARG A 73 7.84 -15.92 -8.73
CA ARG A 73 7.73 -15.60 -10.15
C ARG A 73 6.85 -16.63 -10.86
N ARG A 74 6.04 -16.18 -11.83
CA ARG A 74 5.16 -16.99 -12.67
C ARG A 74 5.26 -16.57 -14.14
N ASP A 75 4.82 -17.47 -15.03
CA ASP A 75 4.96 -17.26 -16.48
C ASP A 75 3.80 -16.45 -17.09
N SER A 76 2.74 -16.18 -16.32
CA SER A 76 1.60 -15.37 -16.77
C SER A 76 0.96 -14.58 -15.62
N LEU A 77 0.26 -13.49 -15.96
CA LEU A 77 -0.53 -12.73 -14.98
C LEU A 77 -1.58 -13.63 -14.31
N ASN A 78 -2.28 -14.46 -15.08
CA ASN A 78 -3.29 -15.38 -14.56
C ASN A 78 -2.69 -16.36 -13.54
N ALA A 79 -1.52 -16.95 -13.83
CA ALA A 79 -0.83 -17.85 -12.90
C ALA A 79 -0.34 -17.12 -11.64
N ALA A 80 0.15 -15.88 -11.77
CA ALA A 80 0.53 -15.04 -10.63
C ALA A 80 -0.67 -14.74 -9.73
N VAL A 81 -1.80 -14.32 -10.30
CA VAL A 81 -3.00 -14.02 -9.55
C VAL A 81 -3.58 -15.28 -8.92
N ALA A 82 -3.67 -16.39 -9.65
CA ALA A 82 -4.11 -17.67 -9.10
C ALA A 82 -3.26 -18.11 -7.91
N TRP A 83 -1.93 -17.92 -7.97
CA TRP A 83 -1.06 -18.22 -6.84
C TRP A 83 -1.36 -17.33 -5.63
N VAL A 84 -1.53 -16.02 -5.82
CA VAL A 84 -1.89 -15.08 -4.74
C VAL A 84 -3.21 -15.48 -4.08
N LEU A 85 -4.22 -15.85 -4.87
CA LEU A 85 -5.53 -16.26 -4.34
C LEU A 85 -5.47 -17.61 -3.60
N GLN A 86 -4.58 -18.52 -4.01
CA GLN A 86 -4.35 -19.78 -3.29
C GLN A 86 -3.63 -19.60 -1.96
N HIS A 87 -2.93 -18.47 -1.76
CA HIS A 87 -2.12 -18.17 -0.57
C HIS A 87 -2.57 -16.87 0.10
N ASP A 88 -3.85 -16.51 -0.04
CA ASP A 88 -4.38 -15.20 0.36
C ASP A 88 -4.23 -14.93 1.87
N GLU A 89 -4.54 -15.91 2.72
CA GLU A 89 -4.37 -15.82 4.17
C GLU A 89 -2.90 -15.60 4.57
N GLU A 90 -1.98 -16.35 3.96
CA GLU A 90 -0.55 -16.24 4.21
C GLU A 90 -0.02 -14.88 3.78
N MET A 91 -0.45 -14.39 2.62
CA MET A 91 -0.07 -13.08 2.08
C MET A 91 -0.57 -11.95 2.98
N LEU A 92 -1.81 -12.03 3.48
CA LEU A 92 -2.37 -11.06 4.42
C LEU A 92 -1.62 -11.08 5.76
N ALA A 93 -1.39 -12.27 6.33
CA ALA A 93 -0.66 -12.43 7.59
C ALA A 93 0.79 -11.96 7.49
N PHE A 94 1.42 -12.14 6.32
CA PHE A 94 2.75 -11.63 6.06
C PHE A 94 2.75 -10.10 5.90
N GLY A 95 1.85 -9.54 5.09
CA GLY A 95 1.75 -8.10 4.85
C GLY A 95 1.47 -7.28 6.11
N ARG A 96 0.67 -7.81 7.06
CA ARG A 96 0.42 -7.17 8.37
C ARG A 96 1.68 -6.94 9.21
N ARG A 97 2.76 -7.68 8.94
CA ARG A 97 4.05 -7.54 9.63
C ARG A 97 4.99 -6.55 8.93
N LEU A 98 4.62 -6.06 7.75
CA LEU A 98 5.40 -5.12 6.96
C LEU A 98 4.97 -3.68 7.24
N ARG A 99 5.84 -2.73 6.87
CA ARG A 99 5.48 -1.31 6.88
C ARG A 99 4.46 -1.03 5.77
N ALA A 100 3.54 -0.10 6.00
CA ALA A 100 2.60 0.33 4.97
C ALA A 100 3.33 0.91 3.73
N ASP A 101 2.88 0.50 2.53
CA ASP A 101 3.33 1.05 1.25
C ASP A 101 2.45 2.27 0.88
N PRO A 102 2.98 3.51 0.87
CA PRO A 102 2.20 4.70 0.51
C PRO A 102 1.77 4.72 -0.97
N GLY A 103 2.40 3.90 -1.82
CA GLY A 103 1.99 3.69 -3.21
C GLY A 103 0.82 2.73 -3.36
N GLN A 104 0.40 2.05 -2.28
CA GLN A 104 -0.76 1.19 -2.28
C GLN A 104 -2.04 2.02 -2.17
N PRO A 105 -2.98 1.91 -3.12
CA PRO A 105 -4.26 2.58 -2.99
C PRO A 105 -4.96 2.04 -1.75
N ALA A 106 -5.45 2.95 -0.91
CA ALA A 106 -6.20 2.60 0.28
C ALA A 106 -7.39 1.72 -0.11
N GLY A 107 -7.51 0.55 0.52
CA GLY A 107 -8.80 -0.14 0.53
C GLY A 107 -9.80 0.68 1.33
N ARG A 108 -11.08 0.63 0.97
CA ARG A 108 -12.13 1.34 1.72
C ARG A 108 -12.16 0.96 3.21
N ASP A 109 -11.63 -0.20 3.57
CA ASP A 109 -11.59 -0.70 4.94
C ASP A 109 -10.29 -0.35 5.70
N ALA A 110 -9.30 0.28 5.04
CA ALA A 110 -8.03 0.66 5.67
C ALA A 110 -8.18 1.82 6.69
N ASP A 111 -9.39 2.38 6.82
CA ASP A 111 -9.75 3.42 7.78
C ASP A 111 -10.13 2.88 9.18
N ALA A 112 -10.22 1.56 9.35
CA ALA A 112 -10.65 0.94 10.62
C ALA A 112 -9.54 0.83 11.69
N GLY A 113 -8.48 1.64 11.64
CA GLY A 113 -7.35 1.44 12.54
C GLY A 113 -6.27 2.51 12.54
N SER A 114 -6.63 3.78 12.54
CA SER A 114 -5.79 4.74 13.27
C SER A 114 -6.15 4.59 14.75
N PRO A 115 -5.26 4.10 15.64
CA PRO A 115 -5.48 4.31 17.06
C PRO A 115 -5.45 5.82 17.27
N ASP A 116 -6.61 6.32 17.66
CA ASP A 116 -6.86 7.66 18.17
C ASP A 116 -5.69 8.08 19.07
N ALA A 117 -4.85 9.00 18.57
CA ALA A 117 -3.73 9.57 19.30
C ALA A 117 -4.15 10.84 20.06
N ASP A 118 -5.44 10.99 20.41
CA ASP A 118 -5.99 12.09 21.20
C ASP A 118 -6.62 11.63 22.53
N ALA A 119 -6.19 10.49 23.07
CA ALA A 119 -6.56 10.05 24.41
C ALA A 119 -5.46 10.33 25.45
N ALA A 120 -5.22 11.61 25.79
CA ALA A 120 -4.75 12.02 27.13
C ALA A 120 -4.77 13.55 27.35
N ALA A 121 -5.90 14.06 27.84
CA ALA A 121 -5.96 14.91 29.05
C ALA A 121 -7.43 15.25 29.38
N PRO A 122 -8.03 14.72 30.46
CA PRO A 122 -9.28 15.28 30.94
C PRO A 122 -9.00 16.65 31.58
N GLY A 123 -9.44 17.71 30.91
CA GLY A 123 -9.58 19.03 31.52
C GLY A 123 -10.60 18.96 32.65
N SER A 124 -10.10 18.88 33.88
CA SER A 124 -10.92 19.00 35.08
C SER A 124 -11.35 20.46 35.22
N GLY A 125 -12.61 20.74 34.91
CA GLY A 125 -13.29 21.99 35.25
C GLY A 125 -14.56 21.64 36.00
N ASP A 126 -14.65 22.02 37.28
CA ASP A 126 -15.38 23.21 37.72
C ASP A 126 -15.66 23.16 39.24
N GLY A 127 -15.60 24.32 39.89
CA GLY A 127 -16.44 24.61 41.06
C GLY A 127 -15.78 24.53 42.43
N GLY A 128 -15.47 25.69 43.03
CA GLY A 128 -15.14 25.78 44.46
C GLY A 128 -14.78 27.17 44.92
N VAL A 129 -15.79 28.04 45.08
CA VAL A 129 -15.66 29.37 45.67
C VAL A 129 -15.19 29.31 47.12
N GLU A 130 -14.12 30.04 47.47
CA GLU A 130 -13.69 30.20 48.86
C GLU A 130 -13.57 31.66 49.31
N ALA A 131 -14.52 32.01 50.17
CA ALA A 131 -14.43 32.83 51.38
C ALA A 131 -13.86 34.25 51.34
N GLY A 132 -14.77 35.22 51.42
CA GLY A 132 -14.50 36.46 52.15
C GLY A 132 -14.74 36.28 53.65
N ARG A 133 -13.76 36.67 54.48
CA ARG A 133 -13.92 37.64 55.60
C ARG A 133 -12.66 37.73 56.49
N ASP A 134 -12.17 38.97 56.55
CA ASP A 134 -11.77 39.73 57.74
C ASP A 134 -10.42 39.51 58.46
N ALA A 135 -9.96 40.65 59.02
CA ALA A 135 -8.76 40.94 59.82
C ALA A 135 -7.42 40.98 59.02
N GLY A 136 -6.77 42.12 58.78
CA GLY A 136 -6.54 43.27 59.65
C GLY A 136 -5.16 43.14 60.32
N GLN A 137 -4.29 44.16 60.12
CA GLN A 137 -3.06 44.46 60.90
C GLN A 137 -1.80 43.60 60.61
N ARG A 138 -0.55 44.09 60.51
CA ARG A 138 0.10 45.42 60.67
C ARG A 138 1.38 45.50 59.83
N PHE A 139 1.74 46.76 59.52
CA PHE A 139 3.11 47.26 59.39
C PHE A 139 4.03 46.82 60.54
N ARG A 140 5.27 46.44 60.20
CA ARG A 140 6.51 47.07 60.71
C ARG A 140 7.69 46.72 59.82
#